data_AF-A0A6B3IC17-F1
#
_entry.id   AF-A0A6B3IC17-F1
#
_cell.length_a   1.000
_cell.length_b   1.000
_cell.length_c   1.000
_cell.angle_alpha   90.00
_cell.angle_beta   90.00
_cell.angle_gamma   90.00
#
_symmetry.space_group_name_H-M   'P 1'
#
loop_
_entity.id
_entity.type
_entity.pdbx_description
1 polymer ?
#
loop_
_entity_poly.entity_id
_entity_poly.type
_entity_poly.pdbx_seq_one_letter_code
_entity_poly.pdbx_strand_id
1 'polypeptide(L)'
;GIRWVCGFTDEAALARFAAERAVVEGTGAASRSWEYAVFRGARLLDEVIPAMRVPAGVAVNAADPDGSMLFPPVVGIVPDAVAVDADVPGGGQQR
;
A
#
# COMPACT_ATOMS: atom_id res chain seq x y z
N GLY A 1 8.44 -11.96 -2.69
CA GLY A 1 8.29 -10.55 -3.11
C GLY A 1 7.24 -9.88 -2.26
N ILE A 2 7.36 -8.58 -2.00
CA ILE A 2 6.40 -7.81 -1.20
C ILE A 2 5.16 -7.50 -2.05
N ARG A 3 3.95 -7.69 -1.50
CA ARG A 3 2.72 -7.20 -2.14
C ARG A 3 2.45 -5.76 -1.76
N TRP A 4 1.81 -5.00 -2.64
CA TRP A 4 1.45 -3.61 -2.38
C TRP A 4 -0.05 -3.42 -2.50
N VAL A 5 -0.65 -2.86 -1.45
CA VAL A 5 -2.02 -2.35 -1.45
C VAL A 5 -1.96 -0.87 -1.81
N CYS A 6 -2.68 -0.46 -2.85
CA CYS A 6 -2.80 0.94 -3.22
C CYS A 6 -3.94 1.59 -2.43
N GLY A 7 -3.60 2.54 -1.57
CA GLY A 7 -4.55 3.35 -0.81
C GLY A 7 -4.72 4.73 -1.43
N PHE A 8 -5.92 5.29 -1.37
CA PHE A 8 -6.21 6.62 -1.91
C PHE A 8 -6.96 7.45 -0.87
N THR A 9 -6.57 8.71 -0.71
CA THR A 9 -7.22 9.62 0.26
C THR A 9 -8.56 10.16 -0.26
N ASP A 10 -8.71 10.21 -1.58
CA ASP A 10 -9.91 10.68 -2.27
C ASP A 10 -10.01 10.07 -3.67
N GLU A 11 -11.16 10.26 -4.31
CA GLU A 11 -11.42 9.73 -5.66
C GLU A 11 -10.54 10.39 -6.72
N ALA A 12 -10.06 11.62 -6.53
CA ALA A 12 -9.19 12.29 -7.49
C ALA A 12 -7.80 11.63 -7.51
N ALA A 13 -7.27 11.23 -6.35
CA ALA A 13 -6.04 10.46 -6.27
C ALA A 13 -6.18 9.08 -6.94
N LEU A 14 -7.31 8.40 -6.76
CA LEU A 14 -7.62 7.14 -7.48
C LEU A 14 -7.70 7.36 -8.99
N ALA A 15 -8.37 8.42 -9.45
CA ALA A 15 -8.52 8.73 -10.87
C ALA A 15 -7.17 9.00 -11.55
N ARG A 16 -6.27 9.75 -10.88
CA ARG A 16 -4.89 9.96 -11.37
C ARG A 16 -4.16 8.63 -11.52
N PHE A 17 -4.24 7.76 -10.52
CA PHE A 17 -3.60 6.44 -10.60
C PHE A 17 -4.16 5.58 -11.72
N ALA A 18 -5.48 5.55 -11.90
CA ALA A 18 -6.11 4.82 -13.00
C ALA A 18 -5.68 5.35 -14.37
N ALA A 19 -5.55 6.67 -14.52
CA ALA A 19 -5.07 7.31 -15.75
C ALA A 19 -3.62 6.93 -16.07
N GLU A 20 -2.72 7.06 -15.10
CA GLU A 20 -1.30 6.67 -15.25
C GLU A 20 -1.17 5.18 -15.59
N ARG A 21 -1.94 4.31 -14.91
CA ARG A 21 -1.97 2.87 -15.23
C ARG A 21 -2.47 2.60 -16.63
N ALA A 22 -3.47 3.33 -17.11
CA ALA A 22 -3.97 3.17 -18.47
C ALA A 22 -2.93 3.56 -19.53
N VAL A 23 -2.11 4.60 -19.27
CA VAL A 23 -1.00 4.96 -20.15
C VAL A 23 0.03 3.83 -20.22
N VAL A 24 0.38 3.23 -19.09
CA VAL A 24 1.35 2.14 -19.00
C VAL A 24 0.83 0.83 -19.64
N GLU A 25 -0.46 0.52 -19.46
CA GLU A 25 -1.07 -0.72 -19.96
C GLU A 25 -1.60 -0.62 -21.41
N GLY A 26 -1.75 0.59 -21.96
CA GLY A 26 -2.23 0.84 -23.32
C GLY A 26 -3.75 0.99 -23.45
N THR A 27 -4.24 1.12 -24.69
CA THR A 27 -5.61 1.53 -25.07
C THR A 27 -6.75 0.67 -24.51
N GLY A 28 -6.47 -0.54 -24.01
CA GLY A 28 -7.46 -1.44 -23.41
C GLY A 28 -7.71 -1.21 -21.91
N ALA A 29 -6.89 -0.40 -21.23
CA ALA A 29 -7.01 -0.19 -19.78
C ALA A 29 -7.85 1.04 -19.39
N ALA A 30 -8.11 1.96 -20.33
CA ALA A 30 -8.87 3.18 -20.08
C ALA A 30 -10.34 2.95 -19.69
N SER A 31 -10.90 1.77 -20.02
CA SER A 31 -12.27 1.37 -19.68
C SER A 31 -12.35 0.36 -18.53
N ARG A 32 -11.24 0.09 -17.83
CA ARG A 32 -11.22 -0.87 -16.72
C ARG A 32 -11.98 -0.33 -15.52
N SER A 33 -12.99 -1.07 -15.07
CA SER A 33 -13.62 -0.83 -13.77
C SER A 33 -12.68 -1.26 -12.64
N TRP A 34 -12.57 -0.41 -11.61
CA TRP A 34 -11.77 -0.68 -10.42
C TRP A 34 -12.70 -0.94 -9.25
N GLU A 35 -12.60 -2.13 -8.67
CA GLU A 35 -13.21 -2.41 -7.39
C GLU A 35 -12.32 -1.85 -6.28
N TYR A 36 -12.92 -1.05 -5.40
CA TYR A 36 -12.24 -0.51 -4.23
C TYR A 36 -13.15 -0.64 -3.02
N ALA A 37 -12.54 -0.64 -1.84
CA ALA A 37 -13.25 -0.62 -0.57
C ALA A 37 -12.70 0.50 0.30
N VAL A 38 -13.60 1.13 1.07
CA VAL A 38 -13.26 2.25 1.94
C VAL A 38 -13.00 1.72 3.36
N PHE A 39 -11.82 2.05 3.88
CA PHE A 39 -11.40 1.65 5.22
C PHE A 39 -10.92 2.85 6.02
N ARG A 40 -10.98 2.74 7.35
CA ARG A 40 -10.16 3.60 8.22
C ARG A 40 -8.71 3.12 8.14
N GLY A 41 -7.76 4.02 7.99
CA GLY A 41 -6.34 3.69 7.77
C GLY A 41 -5.78 2.66 8.75
N ALA A 42 -6.05 2.81 10.05
CA ALA A 42 -5.63 1.84 11.07
C ALA A 42 -6.19 0.44 10.81
N ARG A 43 -7.47 0.32 10.43
CA ARG A 43 -8.10 -0.97 10.13
C ARG A 43 -7.45 -1.70 8.96
N LEU A 44 -7.00 -0.95 7.95
CA LEU A 44 -6.28 -1.55 6.83
C LEU A 44 -5.00 -2.24 7.34
N LEU A 45 -4.21 -1.55 8.15
CA LEU A 45 -2.93 -2.05 8.67
C LEU A 45 -3.10 -3.16 9.71
N ASP A 46 -4.10 -3.04 10.59
CA ASP A 46 -4.26 -3.91 11.75
C ASP A 46 -5.10 -5.17 11.46
N GLU A 47 -6.03 -5.12 10.50
CA GLU A 47 -6.91 -6.24 10.18
C GLU A 47 -6.66 -6.81 8.77
N VAL A 48 -6.69 -5.96 7.75
CA VAL A 48 -6.68 -6.41 6.35
C VAL A 48 -5.32 -6.96 5.96
N ILE A 49 -4.23 -6.23 6.27
CA ILE A 49 -2.87 -6.67 5.94
C ILE A 49 -2.54 -8.01 6.61
N PRO A 50 -2.77 -8.22 7.93
CA PRO A 50 -2.59 -9.53 8.56
C PRO A 50 -3.43 -10.64 7.93
N ALA A 51 -4.67 -10.35 7.52
CA ALA A 51 -5.55 -11.33 6.90
C ALA A 51 -5.03 -11.83 5.53
N MET A 52 -4.18 -11.06 4.84
CA MET A 52 -3.59 -11.47 3.56
C MET A 52 -2.57 -12.61 3.68
N ARG A 53 -2.07 -12.91 4.90
CA ARG A 53 -1.12 -14.01 5.19
C ARG A 53 0.19 -13.94 4.39
N VAL A 54 0.49 -12.80 3.77
CA VAL A 54 1.73 -12.53 3.04
C VAL A 54 2.20 -11.12 3.40
N PRO A 55 3.51 -10.83 3.38
CA PRO A 55 3.99 -9.50 3.64
C PRO A 55 3.46 -8.49 2.60
N ALA A 56 2.72 -7.51 3.08
CA ALA A 56 2.06 -6.51 2.24
C ALA A 56 2.26 -5.09 2.79
N GLY A 57 2.87 -4.23 1.98
CA GLY A 57 2.99 -2.79 2.25
C GLY A 57 1.82 -2.00 1.68
N VAL A 58 1.70 -0.74 2.09
CA VAL A 58 0.69 0.19 1.58
C VAL A 58 1.36 1.34 0.85
N ALA A 59 0.95 1.57 -0.39
CA ALA A 59 1.34 2.75 -1.17
C ALA A 59 0.14 3.69 -1.22
N VAL A 60 0.27 4.87 -0.58
CA VAL A 60 -0.79 5.88 -0.55
C VAL A 60 -0.55 6.88 -1.66
N ASN A 61 -1.60 7.15 -2.45
CA ASN A 61 -1.61 8.13 -3.53
C ASN A 61 -0.43 7.95 -4.51
N ALA A 62 -0.11 6.71 -4.91
CA ALA A 62 1.11 6.36 -5.64
C ALA A 62 1.33 7.07 -6.99
N ALA A 63 0.30 7.71 -7.54
CA ALA A 63 0.38 8.53 -8.76
C ALA A 63 0.36 10.05 -8.48
N ASP A 64 0.58 10.42 -7.22
CA ASP A 64 0.72 11.81 -6.79
C ASP A 64 2.21 12.12 -6.58
N PRO A 65 2.80 13.04 -7.35
CA PRO A 65 4.24 13.33 -7.28
C PRO A 65 4.66 13.94 -5.93
N ASP A 66 3.77 14.66 -5.25
CA ASP A 66 4.07 15.41 -4.03
C ASP A 66 3.45 14.75 -2.78
N GLY A 67 2.34 14.02 -2.97
CA GLY A 67 1.55 13.40 -1.91
C GLY A 67 1.75 11.89 -1.73
N SER A 68 2.63 11.26 -2.51
CA SER A 68 2.90 9.83 -2.41
C SER A 68 3.57 9.46 -1.09
N MET A 69 3.07 8.41 -0.43
CA MET A 69 3.70 7.83 0.76
C MET A 69 3.77 6.31 0.65
N LEU A 70 4.90 5.74 1.08
CA LEU A 70 5.09 4.29 1.13
C LEU A 70 5.23 3.83 2.58
N PHE A 71 4.40 2.87 2.96
CA PHE A 71 4.40 2.20 4.25
C PHE A 71 4.85 0.75 4.03
N PRO A 72 6.17 0.46 4.12
CA PRO A 72 6.67 -0.90 3.93
C PRO A 72 6.18 -1.83 5.05
N PRO A 73 6.08 -3.15 4.80
CA PRO A 73 5.62 -4.12 5.80
C PRO A 73 6.71 -4.43 6.83
N VAL A 74 7.05 -3.45 7.66
CA VAL A 74 8.06 -3.55 8.72
C VAL A 74 7.46 -3.37 10.10
N VAL A 75 8.19 -3.80 11.13
CA VAL A 75 7.82 -3.60 12.54
C VAL A 75 7.54 -2.12 12.80
N GLY A 76 6.45 -1.84 13.51
CA GLY A 76 5.99 -0.48 13.80
C GLY A 76 5.12 0.16 12.71
N ILE A 77 5.00 -0.47 11.53
CA ILE A 77 4.02 -0.11 10.49
C ILE A 77 2.91 -1.15 10.39
N VAL A 78 3.29 -2.43 10.35
CA VAL A 78 2.37 -3.57 10.35
C VAL A 78 2.61 -4.42 11.60
N PRO A 79 1.64 -5.25 12.01
CA PRO A 79 1.87 -6.18 13.12
C PRO A 79 3.07 -7.10 12.87
N ASP A 80 3.85 -7.37 13.92
CA ASP A 80 5.10 -8.14 13.86
C ASP A 80 4.95 -9.49 13.15
N ALA A 81 3.80 -10.15 13.30
CA ALA A 81 3.49 -11.44 12.68
C ALA A 81 3.54 -11.44 11.14
N VAL A 82 3.46 -10.27 10.49
CA VAL A 82 3.52 -10.10 9.03
C VAL A 82 4.59 -9.11 8.58
N ALA A 83 5.41 -8.61 9.50
CA ALA A 83 6.54 -7.74 9.20
C ALA A 83 7.72 -8.55 8.62
N VAL A 84 8.39 -8.01 7.61
CA VAL A 84 9.51 -8.69 6.94
C VAL A 84 10.81 -8.65 7.75
N ASP A 85 10.91 -7.74 8.71
CA ASP A 85 12.08 -7.49 9.55
C ASP A 85 11.89 -7.95 11.01
N ALA A 86 10.78 -8.64 11.32
CA ALA A 86 10.50 -9.13 12.68
C ALA A 86 11.56 -10.12 13.20
N ASP A 87 12.16 -10.91 12.30
CA ASP A 87 13.23 -11.87 12.64
C ASP A 87 14.63 -11.24 12.61
N VAL A 88 14.75 -9.94 12.30
CA VAL A 88 16.03 -9.21 12.36
C VAL A 88 16.16 -8.62 13.76
N PRO A 89 17.04 -9.14 14.63
CA PRO A 89 17.27 -8.55 15.94
C PRO A 89 17.78 -7.12 15.71
N GLY A 90 17.02 -6.13 16.17
CA GLY A 90 17.19 -4.71 15.86
C GLY A 90 18.64 -4.26 15.86
N GLY A 91 19.15 -3.94 14.67
CA GLY A 91 20.37 -3.15 14.54
C GLY A 91 20.09 -1.72 14.98
N GLY A 92 20.24 -1.43 16.27
CA GLY A 92 20.34 -0.04 16.74
C GLY A 92 19.68 0.29 18.07
N GLN A 93 20.18 -0.31 19.16
CA GLN A 93 20.40 0.49 20.36
C GLN A 93 21.50 1.51 20.02
N GLN A 94 21.15 2.76 19.74
CA GLN A 94 22.07 3.89 19.90
C GLN A 94 21.41 4.94 20.80
N ARG A 95 21.80 4.83 22.07
CA ARG A 95 22.08 5.88 23.08
C ARG A 95 21.30 7.19 22.99
#